data_AF-A0A3N7FH96-F1
#
_entry.id   AF-A0A3N7FH96-F1
#
_cell.length_a   1.000
_cell.length_b   1.000
_cell.length_c   1.000
_cell.angle_alpha   90.00
_cell.angle_beta   90.00
_cell.angle_gamma   90.00
#
_symmetry.space_group_name_H-M   'P 1'
#
loop_
_entity.id
_entity.type
_entity.pdbx_description
1 polymer ?
#
loop_
_entity_poly.entity_id
_entity_poly.type
_entity_poly.pdbx_seq_one_letter_code
_entity_poly.pdbx_strand_id
1 'polypeptide(L)'
;MATMDLISFNVLLVLKCSSNALIRLSTSPQIFPSASQPAFWQQFIFSCIWSKPIVATNDTVRIYVPAQRLRESKNIVLQVLSQLRVFAKNLFTFLGIKQMYDLKKIHIYSDKILRCMCEHISSLDYEEQLKASVHPAFHSAVKNGTLEFIMEMIKACPHVMICTDDNSRTLFMSSIANRQEKVVSLFYGLEATRSGFVSLIDSSGNTMLHLAAKLSPPSQLSRISGAALQMQRELQWYKEVESIINPTDKDFANVKGQIARELFTSDHADLLLKGEEWMKATATSCTVVGALIITIMFTAAFTVPGGYVQESGYPIFKDKESFTVFIVSDAISLFSSSTSVLMFLGILTSRYAEEDFLKSLPTKLIIGLSTLFFSIATMMVTFCAALMIIVDGKLQIIIPIVLVACIPVTFFMMLQFPLLVEIFVSTYGPGIFNKKLKRWY
;
A
#
# COMPACT_ATOMS: atom_id res chain seq x y z
N MET A 1 25.73 -45.75 16.49
CA MET A 1 25.59 -45.82 15.02
C MET A 1 24.50 -44.84 14.65
N ALA A 2 24.85 -43.84 13.84
CA ALA A 2 24.20 -42.53 13.78
C ALA A 2 22.76 -42.55 13.24
N THR A 3 21.83 -42.00 14.01
CA THR A 3 20.59 -41.41 13.50
C THR A 3 20.94 -40.01 12.99
N MET A 4 21.37 -39.90 11.73
CA MET A 4 21.38 -38.60 11.05
C MET A 4 19.93 -38.20 10.80
N ASP A 5 19.54 -37.04 11.32
CA ASP A 5 18.26 -36.39 11.06
C ASP A 5 17.93 -36.38 9.57
N LEU A 6 16.73 -36.82 9.21
CA LEU A 6 16.23 -36.82 7.84
C LEU A 6 16.17 -35.39 7.25
N ILE A 7 16.13 -34.37 8.11
CA ILE A 7 16.23 -32.95 7.73
C ILE A 7 17.69 -32.59 7.41
N SER A 8 18.64 -33.03 8.23
CA SER A 8 20.08 -32.81 8.00
C SER A 8 20.60 -33.54 6.76
N PHE A 9 20.06 -34.72 6.43
CA PHE A 9 20.46 -35.47 5.23
C PHE A 9 19.94 -34.82 3.92
N ASN A 10 18.70 -34.32 3.90
CA ASN A 10 18.16 -33.58 2.75
C ASN A 10 18.77 -32.18 2.62
N VAL A 11 19.08 -31.50 3.73
CA VAL A 11 19.81 -30.22 3.72
C VAL A 11 21.24 -30.43 3.22
N LEU A 12 21.95 -31.49 3.62
CA LEU A 12 23.27 -31.82 3.07
C LEU A 12 23.26 -32.15 1.57
N LEU A 13 22.19 -32.79 1.07
CA LEU A 13 22.03 -33.10 -0.36
C LEU A 13 21.68 -31.85 -1.19
N VAL A 14 20.93 -30.91 -0.61
CA VAL A 14 20.70 -29.56 -1.17
C VAL A 14 21.97 -28.70 -1.11
N LEU A 15 22.78 -28.84 -0.06
CA LEU A 15 24.06 -28.14 0.12
C LEU A 15 25.18 -28.68 -0.80
N LYS A 16 25.11 -29.93 -1.26
CA LYS A 16 26.00 -30.42 -2.34
C LYS A 16 25.73 -29.75 -3.70
N CYS A 17 24.62 -29.01 -3.81
CA CYS A 17 24.25 -28.09 -4.89
C CYS A 17 24.28 -26.62 -4.41
N SER A 18 25.24 -26.25 -3.54
CA SER A 18 25.31 -24.98 -2.80
C SER A 18 25.08 -23.73 -3.65
N SER A 19 25.68 -23.64 -4.83
CA SER A 19 25.54 -22.49 -5.73
C SER A 19 24.12 -22.33 -6.29
N ASN A 20 23.43 -23.42 -6.60
CA ASN A 20 22.05 -23.38 -7.10
C ASN A 20 21.02 -23.06 -6.00
N ALA A 21 21.25 -23.51 -4.77
CA ALA A 21 20.31 -23.30 -3.67
C ALA A 21 20.32 -21.83 -3.18
N LEU A 22 21.52 -21.24 -3.04
CA LEU A 22 21.67 -19.86 -2.60
C LEU A 22 21.07 -18.87 -3.60
N ILE A 23 21.34 -19.07 -4.90
CA ILE A 23 20.75 -18.26 -5.99
C ILE A 23 19.22 -18.44 -6.03
N ARG A 24 18.69 -19.64 -5.80
CA ARG A 24 17.23 -19.86 -5.78
C ARG A 24 16.54 -19.11 -4.64
N LEU A 25 17.17 -19.04 -3.47
CA LEU A 25 16.65 -18.27 -2.34
C LEU A 25 16.67 -16.76 -2.64
N SER A 26 17.77 -16.25 -3.20
CA SER A 26 17.89 -14.82 -3.52
C SER A 26 16.96 -14.36 -4.65
N THR A 27 16.63 -15.25 -5.59
CA THR A 27 15.73 -14.98 -6.71
C THR A 27 14.25 -15.17 -6.36
N SER A 28 13.92 -15.61 -5.14
CA SER A 28 12.55 -15.89 -4.69
C SER A 28 12.09 -14.92 -3.59
N PRO A 29 11.84 -13.64 -3.88
CA PRO A 29 11.52 -12.61 -2.87
C PRO A 29 10.26 -12.90 -2.05
N GLN A 30 9.28 -13.58 -2.64
CA GLN A 30 7.98 -13.86 -1.99
C GLN A 30 8.12 -14.74 -0.74
N ILE A 31 9.25 -15.41 -0.61
CA ILE A 31 9.57 -16.32 0.49
C ILE A 31 10.02 -15.56 1.74
N PHE A 32 10.36 -14.27 1.64
CA PHE A 32 10.84 -13.44 2.74
C PHE A 32 9.87 -12.29 3.06
N PRO A 33 9.63 -11.97 4.35
CA PRO A 33 8.72 -10.91 4.77
C PRO A 33 9.06 -9.53 4.18
N SER A 34 10.35 -9.16 4.07
CA SER A 34 10.72 -7.83 3.60
C SER A 34 10.32 -7.58 2.15
N ALA A 35 10.37 -8.63 1.33
CA ALA A 35 10.13 -8.57 -0.11
C ALA A 35 8.73 -9.08 -0.50
N SER A 36 8.05 -9.80 0.40
CA SER A 36 6.62 -10.06 0.31
C SER A 36 5.84 -8.79 0.66
N GLN A 37 5.04 -8.26 -0.28
CA GLN A 37 4.19 -7.09 -0.06
C GLN A 37 2.71 -7.51 -0.13
N PRO A 38 2.11 -7.94 1.00
CA PRO A 38 0.69 -8.22 1.04
C PRO A 38 -0.11 -6.92 0.86
N ALA A 39 -1.30 -7.03 0.25
CA ALA A 39 -2.22 -5.90 0.07
C ALA A 39 -2.52 -5.20 1.41
N PHE A 40 -2.91 -3.92 1.39
CA PHE A 40 -3.18 -3.11 2.59
C PHE A 40 -4.05 -3.86 3.64
N TRP A 41 -5.14 -4.50 3.19
CA TRP A 41 -6.02 -5.30 4.06
C TRP A 41 -5.37 -6.58 4.58
N GLN A 42 -4.50 -7.21 3.78
CA GLN A 42 -3.74 -8.38 4.20
C GLN A 42 -2.69 -8.00 5.25
N GLN A 43 -2.11 -6.79 5.23
CA GLN A 43 -1.21 -6.33 6.31
C GLN A 43 -1.95 -6.18 7.64
N PHE A 44 -3.16 -5.62 7.61
CA PHE A 44 -4.03 -5.48 8.79
C PHE A 44 -4.49 -6.83 9.34
N ILE A 45 -4.73 -7.81 8.48
CA ILE A 45 -5.08 -9.17 8.91
C ILE A 45 -3.82 -9.92 9.42
N PHE A 46 -2.65 -9.70 8.81
CA PHE A 46 -1.38 -10.31 9.23
C PHE A 46 -1.01 -9.94 10.66
N SER A 47 -1.23 -8.69 11.08
CA SER A 47 -0.96 -8.21 12.44
C SER A 47 -1.92 -8.80 13.48
N CYS A 48 -3.14 -9.16 13.08
CA CYS A 48 -4.16 -9.75 13.94
C CYS A 48 -4.03 -11.27 14.12
N ILE A 49 -3.27 -11.97 13.25
CA ILE A 49 -3.08 -13.43 13.35
C ILE A 49 -1.99 -13.75 14.37
N TRP A 50 -2.43 -14.08 15.59
CA TRP A 50 -1.55 -14.60 16.64
C TRP A 50 -1.12 -16.03 16.32
N SER A 51 0.15 -16.22 15.95
CA SER A 51 0.74 -17.55 15.80
C SER A 51 1.36 -17.97 17.13
N LYS A 52 0.91 -19.08 17.72
CA LYS A 52 1.59 -19.71 18.85
C LYS A 52 3.07 -19.95 18.50
N PRO A 53 4.01 -19.77 19.44
CA PRO A 53 5.40 -20.14 19.22
C PRO A 53 5.46 -21.63 18.86
N ILE A 54 6.09 -21.96 17.74
CA ILE A 54 6.28 -23.34 17.31
C ILE A 54 7.36 -23.93 18.22
N VAL A 55 6.94 -24.47 19.35
CA VAL A 55 7.75 -25.40 20.14
C VAL A 55 7.87 -26.67 19.30
N ALA A 56 9.10 -27.05 18.98
CA ALA A 56 9.37 -28.33 18.35
C ALA A 56 8.92 -29.44 19.29
N THR A 57 7.76 -30.02 19.01
CA THR A 57 7.34 -31.29 19.60
C THR A 57 6.85 -32.16 18.47
N ASN A 58 7.54 -33.28 18.28
CA ASN A 58 6.97 -34.46 17.67
C ASN A 58 5.71 -34.77 18.47
N ASP A 59 4.52 -34.63 17.89
CA ASP A 59 3.40 -35.53 18.16
C ASP A 59 2.17 -35.17 17.31
N THR A 60 1.49 -36.22 16.89
CA THR A 60 0.30 -36.22 16.03
C THR A 60 -0.86 -35.42 16.64
N VAL A 61 -1.32 -34.37 15.95
CA VAL A 61 -2.51 -33.62 16.35
C VAL A 61 -3.76 -34.32 15.81
N ARG A 62 -4.49 -35.04 16.67
CA ARG A 62 -5.91 -35.37 16.47
C ARG A 62 -6.76 -34.24 17.03
N ILE A 63 -7.65 -33.69 16.20
CA ILE A 63 -8.67 -32.72 16.64
C ILE A 63 -9.96 -33.50 16.92
N TYR A 64 -10.40 -33.52 18.18
CA TYR A 64 -11.73 -33.98 18.58
C TYR A 64 -12.66 -32.77 18.64
N VAL A 65 -13.83 -32.84 17.99
CA VAL A 65 -14.91 -31.85 18.14
C VAL A 65 -16.14 -32.58 18.69
N PRO A 66 -16.63 -32.24 19.89
CA PRO A 66 -17.82 -32.87 20.45
C PRO A 66 -19.08 -32.31 19.78
N ALA A 67 -19.98 -33.21 19.38
CA ALA A 67 -21.30 -32.86 18.86
C ALA A 67 -22.29 -32.74 20.04
N GLN A 68 -22.84 -31.55 20.26
CA GLN A 68 -23.96 -31.34 21.18
C GLN A 68 -25.19 -30.93 20.36
N ARG A 69 -26.22 -31.79 20.36
CA ARG A 69 -27.55 -31.50 19.79
C ARG A 69 -28.25 -30.47 20.66
N LEU A 70 -28.79 -29.42 20.06
CA LEU A 70 -29.89 -28.66 20.65
C LEU A 70 -31.07 -28.55 19.66
N ARG A 71 -32.25 -28.64 20.27
CA ARG A 71 -33.58 -28.85 19.72
C ARG A 71 -34.12 -27.64 18.94
N GLU A 72 -34.91 -27.93 17.91
CA GLU A 72 -35.55 -26.97 17.01
C GLU A 72 -36.54 -26.02 17.71
N SER A 73 -36.46 -24.73 17.41
CA SER A 73 -37.64 -23.87 17.26
C SER A 73 -37.42 -22.89 16.10
N LYS A 74 -38.41 -22.80 15.20
CA LYS A 74 -38.47 -21.91 14.03
C LYS A 74 -38.03 -20.49 14.39
N ASN A 75 -37.14 -19.88 13.60
CA ASN A 75 -37.00 -18.41 13.52
C ASN A 75 -36.18 -17.99 12.29
N ILE A 76 -36.71 -17.06 11.50
CA ILE A 76 -36.08 -16.39 10.35
C ILE A 76 -34.68 -15.85 10.70
N VAL A 77 -34.45 -15.52 11.98
CA VAL A 77 -33.16 -15.11 12.55
C VAL A 77 -32.06 -16.18 12.39
N LEU A 78 -32.39 -17.47 12.50
CA LEU A 78 -31.44 -18.57 12.29
C LEU A 78 -31.08 -18.75 10.82
N GLN A 79 -32.00 -18.46 9.90
CA GLN A 79 -31.76 -18.48 8.46
C GLN A 79 -30.86 -17.32 8.04
N VAL A 80 -31.11 -16.12 8.56
CA VAL A 80 -30.24 -14.93 8.37
C VAL A 80 -28.86 -15.17 9.00
N LEU A 81 -28.78 -15.75 10.20
CA LEU A 81 -27.50 -16.12 10.84
C LEU A 81 -26.75 -17.19 10.06
N SER A 82 -27.44 -18.18 9.47
CA SER A 82 -26.81 -19.20 8.64
C SER A 82 -26.24 -18.62 7.33
N GLN A 83 -26.97 -17.68 6.70
CA GLN A 83 -26.50 -16.97 5.53
C GLN A 83 -25.36 -16.00 5.86
N LEU A 84 -25.42 -15.31 7.01
CA LEU A 84 -24.30 -14.51 7.53
C LEU A 84 -23.08 -15.38 7.85
N ARG A 85 -23.26 -16.62 8.28
CA ARG A 85 -22.15 -17.56 8.54
C ARG A 85 -21.52 -18.06 7.25
N VAL A 86 -22.32 -18.34 6.23
CA VAL A 86 -21.82 -18.68 4.88
C VAL A 86 -21.16 -17.45 4.26
N PHE A 87 -21.75 -16.27 4.39
CA PHE A 87 -21.16 -15.00 3.98
C PHE A 87 -19.85 -14.73 4.71
N ALA A 88 -19.78 -14.93 6.02
CA ALA A 88 -18.57 -14.77 6.82
C ALA A 88 -17.50 -15.82 6.46
N LYS A 89 -17.89 -17.08 6.23
CA LYS A 89 -16.96 -18.12 5.78
C LYS A 89 -16.42 -17.83 4.38
N ASN A 90 -17.30 -17.42 3.47
CA ASN A 90 -16.95 -16.95 2.13
C ASN A 90 -16.08 -15.71 2.20
N LEU A 91 -16.37 -14.78 3.11
CA LEU A 91 -15.58 -13.59 3.41
C LEU A 91 -14.21 -13.98 3.97
N PHE A 92 -14.10 -14.97 4.84
CA PHE A 92 -12.83 -15.46 5.37
C PHE A 92 -11.97 -16.15 4.31
N THR A 93 -12.57 -16.92 3.40
CA THR A 93 -11.88 -17.43 2.20
C THR A 93 -11.53 -16.33 1.20
N PHE A 94 -12.42 -15.34 1.02
CA PHE A 94 -12.21 -14.15 0.18
C PHE A 94 -11.08 -13.27 0.74
N LEU A 95 -10.96 -13.18 2.06
CA LEU A 95 -9.90 -12.47 2.79
C LEU A 95 -8.59 -13.29 2.87
N GLY A 96 -8.57 -14.55 2.43
CA GLY A 96 -7.33 -15.32 2.22
C GLY A 96 -6.60 -15.79 3.49
N ILE A 97 -7.23 -15.83 4.66
CA ILE A 97 -6.55 -16.06 5.96
C ILE A 97 -5.71 -17.35 6.01
N LYS A 98 -6.18 -18.45 5.38
CA LYS A 98 -5.43 -19.72 5.32
C LYS A 98 -4.11 -19.56 4.54
N GLN A 99 -4.15 -18.86 3.41
CA GLN A 99 -2.96 -18.59 2.60
C GLN A 99 -1.93 -17.76 3.38
N MET A 100 -2.41 -16.82 4.21
CA MET A 100 -1.54 -15.98 5.06
C MET A 100 -0.83 -16.80 6.14
N TYR A 101 -1.50 -17.78 6.73
CA TYR A 101 -0.88 -18.67 7.73
C TYR A 101 0.20 -19.57 7.10
N ASP A 102 -0.07 -20.15 5.94
CA ASP A 102 0.91 -20.97 5.22
C ASP A 102 2.11 -20.15 4.75
N LEU A 103 1.88 -18.91 4.29
CA LEU A 103 2.94 -17.96 3.94
C LEU A 103 3.83 -17.62 5.14
N LYS A 104 3.24 -17.40 6.33
CA LYS A 104 4.01 -17.15 7.56
C LYS A 104 4.91 -18.32 7.94
N LYS A 105 4.47 -19.57 7.71
CA LYS A 105 5.33 -20.76 7.91
C LYS A 105 6.50 -20.77 6.95
N ILE A 106 6.27 -20.48 5.67
CA ILE A 106 7.32 -20.43 4.64
C ILE A 106 8.40 -19.42 5.05
N HIS A 107 8.02 -18.21 5.47
CA HIS A 107 8.97 -17.20 5.95
C HIS A 107 9.89 -17.71 7.08
N ILE A 108 9.34 -18.42 8.07
CA ILE A 108 10.11 -18.96 9.20
C ILE A 108 11.10 -20.03 8.74
N TYR A 109 10.67 -20.95 7.88
CA TYR A 109 11.56 -22.01 7.39
C TYR A 109 12.68 -21.46 6.52
N SER A 110 12.39 -20.46 5.69
CA SER A 110 13.37 -19.88 4.79
C SER A 110 14.42 -19.03 5.50
N ASP A 111 14.05 -18.31 6.56
CA ASP A 111 15.01 -17.65 7.45
C ASP A 111 15.94 -18.67 8.13
N LYS A 112 15.40 -19.80 8.61
CA LYS A 112 16.23 -20.87 9.20
C LYS A 112 17.22 -21.47 8.20
N ILE A 113 16.75 -21.80 6.99
CA ILE A 113 17.59 -22.36 5.93
C ILE A 113 18.71 -21.38 5.55
N LEU A 114 18.36 -20.09 5.39
CA LEU A 114 19.31 -19.04 5.09
C LEU A 114 20.42 -18.95 6.15
N ARG A 115 20.06 -18.96 7.44
CA ARG A 115 21.07 -18.91 8.52
C ARG A 115 22.03 -20.09 8.50
N CYS A 116 21.51 -21.31 8.33
CA CYS A 116 22.37 -22.49 8.21
C CYS A 116 23.33 -22.39 7.00
N MET A 117 22.86 -21.84 5.87
CA MET A 117 23.72 -21.59 4.71
C MET A 117 24.78 -20.53 5.01
N CYS A 118 24.40 -19.41 5.63
CA CYS A 118 25.31 -18.34 6.02
C CYS A 118 26.38 -18.79 7.04
N GLU A 119 26.01 -19.63 8.01
CA GLU A 119 26.95 -20.27 8.94
C GLU A 119 27.99 -21.10 8.20
N HIS A 120 27.56 -21.94 7.24
CA HIS A 120 28.49 -22.71 6.43
C HIS A 120 29.38 -21.81 5.56
N ILE A 121 28.82 -20.80 4.90
CA ILE A 121 29.56 -19.85 4.05
C ILE A 121 30.62 -19.08 4.86
N SER A 122 30.32 -18.74 6.11
CA SER A 122 31.27 -18.05 7.00
C SER A 122 32.53 -18.86 7.32
N SER A 123 32.46 -20.19 7.16
CA SER A 123 33.60 -21.10 7.35
C SER A 123 34.44 -21.33 6.09
N LEU A 124 33.97 -20.90 4.93
CA LEU A 124 34.64 -21.08 3.64
C LEU A 124 35.71 -20.01 3.41
N ASP A 125 36.73 -20.32 2.63
CA ASP A 125 37.68 -19.32 2.17
C ASP A 125 37.08 -18.42 1.05
N TYR A 126 37.79 -17.35 0.67
CA TYR A 126 37.29 -16.39 -0.33
C TYR A 126 37.05 -17.03 -1.71
N GLU A 127 37.92 -17.95 -2.15
CA GLU A 127 37.82 -18.64 -3.44
C GLU A 127 36.65 -19.62 -3.47
N GLU A 128 36.40 -20.30 -2.35
CA GLU A 128 35.25 -21.17 -2.13
C GLU A 128 33.94 -20.37 -2.07
N GLN A 129 33.95 -19.19 -1.46
CA GLN A 129 32.80 -18.28 -1.46
C GLN A 129 32.47 -17.79 -2.88
N LEU A 130 33.50 -17.48 -3.68
CA LEU A 130 33.33 -17.10 -5.08
C LEU A 130 32.71 -18.26 -5.88
N LYS A 131 33.22 -19.49 -5.70
CA LYS A 131 32.66 -20.71 -6.32
C LYS A 131 31.23 -21.02 -5.86
N ALA A 132 30.90 -20.70 -4.61
CA ALA A 132 29.56 -20.86 -4.04
C ALA A 132 28.54 -19.81 -4.57
N SER A 133 28.95 -18.92 -5.48
CA SER A 133 28.08 -17.90 -6.09
C SER A 133 27.49 -16.90 -5.07
N VAL A 134 28.27 -16.55 -4.04
CA VAL A 134 27.87 -15.59 -3.01
C VAL A 134 27.57 -14.20 -3.60
N HIS A 135 28.44 -13.67 -4.46
CA HIS A 135 28.24 -12.34 -5.06
C HIS A 135 26.99 -12.26 -5.96
N PRO A 136 26.78 -13.18 -6.94
CA PRO A 136 25.56 -13.18 -7.74
C PRO A 136 24.28 -13.30 -6.89
N ALA A 137 24.28 -14.17 -5.87
CA ALA A 137 23.14 -14.33 -4.99
C ALA A 137 22.88 -13.07 -4.15
N PHE A 138 23.93 -12.44 -3.63
CA PHE A 138 23.83 -11.17 -2.92
C PHE A 138 23.23 -10.08 -3.81
N HIS A 139 23.75 -9.87 -5.02
CA HIS A 139 23.20 -8.87 -5.95
C HIS A 139 21.75 -9.17 -6.34
N SER A 140 21.39 -10.43 -6.53
CA SER A 140 20.00 -10.83 -6.77
C SER A 140 19.09 -10.47 -5.60
N ALA A 141 19.52 -10.73 -4.35
CA ALA A 141 18.77 -10.36 -3.16
C ALA A 141 18.60 -8.84 -3.04
N VAL A 142 19.63 -8.06 -3.39
CA VAL A 142 19.60 -6.59 -3.42
C VAL A 142 18.61 -6.07 -4.45
N LYS A 143 18.66 -6.56 -5.70
CA LYS A 143 17.70 -6.19 -6.76
C LYS A 143 16.26 -6.48 -6.34
N ASN A 144 16.05 -7.54 -5.56
CA ASN A 144 14.76 -8.00 -5.10
C ASN A 144 14.29 -7.40 -3.76
N GLY A 145 15.15 -6.67 -3.04
CA GLY A 145 14.80 -6.08 -1.74
C GLY A 145 14.66 -7.09 -0.59
N THR A 146 15.38 -8.22 -0.67
CA THR A 146 15.32 -9.28 0.34
C THR A 146 16.25 -8.94 1.51
N LEU A 147 15.74 -8.17 2.46
CA LEU A 147 16.47 -7.57 3.56
C LEU A 147 17.08 -8.63 4.47
N GLU A 148 16.32 -9.67 4.83
CA GLU A 148 16.78 -10.75 5.70
C GLU A 148 18.00 -11.46 5.09
N PHE A 149 17.94 -11.74 3.78
CA PHE A 149 19.07 -12.32 3.04
C PHE A 149 20.29 -11.42 3.05
N ILE A 150 20.12 -10.14 2.73
CA ILE A 150 21.21 -9.15 2.67
C ILE A 150 21.89 -9.05 4.05
N MET A 151 21.09 -8.97 5.11
CA MET A 151 21.56 -8.82 6.48
C MET A 151 22.35 -10.03 6.96
N GLU A 152 21.82 -11.25 6.78
CA GLU A 152 22.52 -12.47 7.19
C GLU A 152 23.78 -12.71 6.35
N MET A 153 23.75 -12.37 5.06
CA MET A 153 24.92 -12.49 4.19
C MET A 153 26.03 -11.50 4.58
N ILE A 154 25.71 -10.26 4.93
CA ILE A 154 26.71 -9.27 5.38
C ILE A 154 27.37 -9.72 6.69
N LYS A 155 26.61 -10.35 7.61
CA LYS A 155 27.18 -10.90 8.85
C LYS A 155 28.15 -12.06 8.58
N ALA A 156 27.79 -12.95 7.66
CA ALA A 156 28.62 -14.09 7.29
C ALA A 156 29.86 -13.67 6.49
N CYS A 157 29.73 -12.69 5.59
CA CYS A 157 30.76 -12.24 4.69
C CYS A 157 30.79 -10.70 4.58
N PRO A 158 31.42 -9.98 5.52
CA PRO A 158 31.38 -8.51 5.54
C PRO A 158 31.90 -7.83 4.26
N HIS A 159 32.82 -8.48 3.54
CA HIS A 159 33.39 -7.96 2.30
C HIS A 159 32.35 -7.81 1.16
N VAL A 160 31.21 -8.51 1.21
CA VAL A 160 30.16 -8.41 0.16
C VAL A 160 29.55 -7.01 0.06
N MET A 161 29.69 -6.19 1.11
CA MET A 161 29.17 -4.82 1.15
C MET A 161 29.84 -3.89 0.13
N ILE A 162 31.11 -4.13 -0.20
CA ILE A 162 31.87 -3.35 -1.18
C ILE A 162 31.81 -3.95 -2.59
N CYS A 163 31.16 -5.10 -2.75
CA CYS A 163 31.05 -5.75 -4.05
C CYS A 163 30.11 -4.99 -4.97
N THR A 164 30.49 -4.96 -6.25
CA THR A 164 29.75 -4.28 -7.30
C THR A 164 29.10 -5.25 -8.25
N ASP A 165 27.91 -4.91 -8.73
CA ASP A 165 27.28 -5.64 -9.82
C ASP A 165 27.98 -5.40 -11.16
N ASP A 166 27.46 -6.01 -12.23
CA ASP A 166 28.03 -5.90 -13.60
C ASP A 166 28.11 -4.46 -14.13
N ASN A 167 27.37 -3.52 -13.55
CA ASN A 167 27.39 -2.09 -13.89
C ASN A 167 28.27 -1.28 -12.94
N SER A 168 29.14 -1.93 -12.17
CA SER A 168 29.95 -1.30 -11.12
C SER A 168 29.11 -0.64 -10.01
N ARG A 169 27.86 -1.08 -9.78
CA ARG A 169 27.00 -0.49 -8.74
C ARG A 169 27.16 -1.22 -7.43
N THR A 170 27.34 -0.46 -6.35
CA THR A 170 27.32 -0.99 -4.98
C THR A 170 25.92 -1.41 -4.53
N LEU A 171 25.84 -2.04 -3.35
CA LEU A 171 24.61 -2.37 -2.63
C LEU A 171 23.56 -1.23 -2.71
N PHE A 172 23.95 -0.02 -2.32
CA PHE A 172 23.02 1.11 -2.24
C PHE A 172 22.60 1.61 -3.62
N MET A 173 23.55 1.75 -4.55
CA MET A 173 23.25 2.16 -5.93
C MET A 173 22.29 1.18 -6.61
N SER A 174 22.52 -0.13 -6.45
CA SER A 174 21.64 -1.16 -7.00
C SER A 174 20.26 -1.13 -6.32
N SER A 175 20.19 -0.94 -5.01
CA SER A 175 18.91 -0.79 -4.30
C SER A 175 18.13 0.48 -4.71
N ILE A 176 18.84 1.58 -5.02
CA ILE A 176 18.25 2.83 -5.50
C ILE A 176 17.60 2.64 -6.88
N ALA A 177 18.35 2.03 -7.79
CA ALA A 177 17.90 1.73 -9.15
C ALA A 177 16.69 0.79 -9.17
N ASN A 178 16.53 -0.09 -8.17
CA ASN A 178 15.44 -1.06 -8.08
C ASN A 178 14.32 -0.67 -7.10
N ARG A 179 14.30 0.58 -6.59
CA ARG A 179 13.28 1.09 -5.64
C ARG A 179 13.12 0.27 -4.36
N GLN A 180 14.24 -0.25 -3.82
CA GLN A 180 14.21 -1.12 -2.63
C GLN A 180 14.38 -0.31 -1.34
N GLU A 181 13.31 0.36 -0.92
CA GLU A 181 13.29 1.31 0.21
C GLU A 181 13.86 0.76 1.53
N LYS A 182 13.57 -0.51 1.84
CA LYS A 182 14.01 -1.18 3.07
C LYS A 182 15.53 -1.41 3.07
N VAL A 183 16.10 -1.71 1.90
CA VAL A 183 17.54 -1.91 1.73
C VAL A 183 18.26 -0.57 1.75
N VAL A 184 17.73 0.46 1.07
CA VAL A 184 18.29 1.82 1.13
C VAL A 184 18.28 2.34 2.57
N SER A 185 17.28 2.01 3.38
CA SER A 185 17.21 2.41 4.79
C SER A 185 18.41 1.91 5.62
N LEU A 186 19.07 0.81 5.22
CA LEU A 186 20.30 0.33 5.86
C LEU A 186 21.42 1.37 5.80
N PHE A 187 21.40 2.26 4.81
CA PHE A 187 22.38 3.34 4.64
C PHE A 187 22.47 4.25 5.87
N TYR A 188 21.36 4.48 6.58
CA TYR A 188 21.34 5.33 7.76
C TYR A 188 22.07 4.69 8.95
N GLY A 189 22.17 3.36 9.00
CA GLY A 189 22.91 2.64 10.04
C GLY A 189 24.43 2.59 9.83
N LEU A 190 24.98 3.17 8.76
CA LEU A 190 26.41 3.09 8.39
C LEU A 190 27.35 4.14 9.05
N GLU A 191 26.88 4.99 9.96
CA GLU A 191 27.70 6.01 10.67
C GLU A 191 28.88 6.59 9.85
N ALA A 192 30.13 6.26 10.22
CA ALA A 192 31.35 6.83 9.66
C ALA A 192 31.70 6.36 8.24
N THR A 193 31.21 5.20 7.79
CA THR A 193 31.51 4.66 6.43
C THR A 193 30.58 5.22 5.36
N ARG A 194 29.61 6.07 5.74
CA ARG A 194 28.59 6.63 4.85
C ARG A 194 29.20 7.44 3.69
N SER A 195 30.20 8.29 3.98
CA SER A 195 30.82 9.18 3.00
C SER A 195 31.46 8.42 1.84
N GLY A 196 32.05 7.25 2.11
CA GLY A 196 32.68 6.40 1.09
C GLY A 196 31.70 5.83 0.07
N PHE A 197 30.41 5.72 0.40
CA PHE A 197 29.40 5.23 -0.54
C PHE A 197 28.79 6.36 -1.39
N VAL A 198 28.64 7.57 -0.83
CA VAL A 198 27.95 8.70 -1.50
C VAL A 198 28.67 9.14 -2.78
N SER A 199 30.01 9.16 -2.76
CA SER A 199 30.84 9.64 -3.86
C SER A 199 31.06 8.64 -5.00
N LEU A 200 30.47 7.43 -4.90
CA LEU A 200 30.67 6.38 -5.90
C LEU A 200 29.82 6.60 -7.16
N ILE A 201 30.37 6.18 -8.28
CA ILE A 201 29.77 6.24 -9.61
C ILE A 201 29.68 4.84 -10.23
N ASP A 202 28.67 4.62 -11.06
CA ASP A 202 28.53 3.39 -11.84
C ASP A 202 29.42 3.42 -13.10
N SER A 203 29.41 2.34 -13.89
CA SER A 203 30.17 2.23 -15.14
C SER A 203 29.82 3.30 -16.19
N SER A 204 28.68 3.98 -16.05
CA SER A 204 28.22 5.06 -16.92
C SER A 204 28.42 6.45 -16.29
N GLY A 205 29.15 6.54 -15.17
CA GLY A 205 29.36 7.78 -14.43
C GLY A 205 28.11 8.29 -13.70
N ASN A 206 27.08 7.46 -13.51
CA ASN A 206 25.89 7.85 -12.76
C ASN A 206 26.17 7.81 -11.26
N THR A 207 25.89 8.91 -10.57
CA THR A 207 25.81 8.94 -9.10
C THR A 207 24.53 8.27 -8.61
N MET A 208 24.38 8.07 -7.29
CA MET A 208 23.11 7.63 -6.69
C MET A 208 21.91 8.48 -7.13
N LEU A 209 22.11 9.79 -7.29
CA LEU A 209 21.04 10.71 -7.68
C LEU A 209 20.58 10.47 -9.13
N HIS A 210 21.51 10.18 -10.05
CA HIS A 210 21.17 9.78 -11.42
C HIS A 210 20.40 8.45 -11.46
N LEU A 211 20.73 7.51 -10.57
CA LEU A 211 19.98 6.24 -10.48
C LEU A 211 18.58 6.43 -9.90
N ALA A 212 18.40 7.39 -8.99
CA ALA A 212 17.08 7.81 -8.54
C ALA A 212 16.30 8.56 -9.62
N ALA A 213 17.01 9.26 -10.52
CA ALA A 213 16.43 10.00 -11.63
C ALA A 213 15.86 9.14 -12.76
N LYS A 214 16.34 7.91 -12.92
CA LYS A 214 15.81 6.96 -13.90
C LYS A 214 14.47 6.40 -13.44
N LEU A 215 13.53 6.23 -14.34
CA LEU A 215 12.22 5.65 -14.08
C LEU A 215 12.35 4.25 -13.49
N SER A 216 11.51 3.97 -12.48
CA SER A 216 11.52 2.70 -11.79
C SER A 216 11.24 1.51 -12.72
N PRO A 217 11.78 0.32 -12.40
CA PRO A 217 11.44 -0.89 -13.14
C PRO A 217 9.93 -1.12 -13.19
N PRO A 218 9.37 -1.64 -14.30
CA PRO A 218 7.91 -1.82 -14.45
C PRO A 218 7.27 -2.65 -13.32
N SER A 219 8.01 -3.61 -12.76
CA SER A 219 7.56 -4.46 -11.65
C SER A 219 7.40 -3.71 -10.31
N GLN A 220 8.05 -2.56 -10.15
CA GLN A 220 7.89 -1.66 -9.00
C GLN A 220 6.87 -0.57 -9.32
N LEU A 221 6.93 0.04 -10.51
CA LEU A 221 6.02 1.10 -10.92
C LEU A 221 4.55 0.64 -10.92
N SER A 222 4.28 -0.55 -11.46
CA SER A 222 2.92 -1.13 -11.56
C SER A 222 2.27 -1.44 -10.21
N ARG A 223 3.01 -1.36 -9.10
CA ARG A 223 2.47 -1.57 -7.75
C ARG A 223 1.71 -0.38 -7.21
N ILE A 224 1.94 0.81 -7.77
CA ILE A 224 1.36 2.06 -7.30
C ILE A 224 0.12 2.37 -8.14
N SER A 225 -0.96 2.74 -7.45
CA SER A 225 -2.28 2.98 -8.06
C SER A 225 -2.31 4.27 -8.87
N GLY A 226 -2.40 4.17 -10.19
CA GLY A 226 -2.61 5.31 -11.08
C GLY A 226 -1.35 6.15 -11.36
N ALA A 227 -1.30 6.74 -12.56
CA ALA A 227 -0.12 7.44 -13.05
C ALA A 227 0.26 8.66 -12.20
N ALA A 228 -0.71 9.36 -11.60
CA ALA A 228 -0.42 10.51 -10.75
C ALA A 228 0.28 10.12 -9.43
N LEU A 229 -0.11 9.00 -8.81
CA LEU A 229 0.57 8.52 -7.60
C LEU A 229 1.92 7.88 -7.92
N GLN A 230 2.04 7.25 -9.08
CA GLN A 230 3.34 6.81 -9.60
C GLN A 230 4.29 8.01 -9.75
N MET A 231 3.85 9.09 -10.40
CA MET A 231 4.65 10.31 -10.55
C MET A 231 5.01 10.93 -9.19
N GLN A 232 4.04 11.02 -8.27
CA GLN A 232 4.29 11.50 -6.90
C GLN A 232 5.38 10.67 -6.21
N ARG A 233 5.28 9.34 -6.29
CA ARG A 233 6.22 8.44 -5.60
C ARG A 233 7.62 8.51 -6.18
N GLU A 234 7.76 8.59 -7.50
CA GLU A 234 9.06 8.74 -8.16
C GLU A 234 9.72 10.07 -7.78
N LEU A 235 8.95 11.16 -7.69
CA LEU A 235 9.47 12.45 -7.25
C LEU A 235 9.85 12.46 -5.76
N GLN A 236 9.07 11.81 -4.90
CA GLN A 236 9.44 11.62 -3.49
C GLN A 236 10.73 10.79 -3.35
N TRP A 237 10.87 9.72 -4.14
CA TRP A 237 12.07 8.90 -4.17
C TRP A 237 13.30 9.72 -4.55
N TYR A 238 13.19 10.50 -5.63
CA TYR A 238 14.25 11.39 -6.09
C TYR A 238 14.66 12.36 -4.97
N LYS A 239 13.71 13.04 -4.32
CA LYS A 239 13.99 14.00 -3.24
C LYS A 239 14.59 13.37 -1.99
N GLU A 240 14.16 12.17 -1.63
CA GLU A 240 14.74 11.45 -0.49
C GLU A 240 16.20 11.08 -0.75
N VAL A 241 16.53 10.59 -1.96
CA VAL A 241 17.93 10.34 -2.35
C VAL A 241 18.71 11.65 -2.45
N GLU A 242 18.12 12.69 -3.02
CA GLU A 242 18.72 14.03 -3.08
C GLU A 242 19.12 14.57 -1.71
N SER A 243 18.33 14.28 -0.67
CA SER A 243 18.63 14.69 0.71
C SER A 243 19.85 14.01 1.33
N ILE A 244 20.32 12.91 0.73
CA ILE A 244 21.50 12.15 1.17
C ILE A 244 22.78 12.72 0.55
N ILE A 245 22.67 13.32 -0.64
CA ILE A 245 23.81 13.78 -1.45
C ILE A 245 24.27 15.17 -1.01
N ASN A 246 25.58 15.42 -1.03
CA ASN A 246 26.11 16.75 -0.73
C ASN A 246 25.64 17.77 -1.78
N PRO A 247 25.39 19.03 -1.40
CA PRO A 247 24.94 20.06 -2.34
C PRO A 247 25.88 20.24 -3.54
N THR A 248 27.19 20.08 -3.36
CA THR A 248 28.20 20.18 -4.44
C THR A 248 28.10 19.08 -5.48
N ASP A 249 27.55 17.93 -5.12
CA ASP A 249 27.54 16.72 -5.97
C ASP A 249 26.22 16.59 -6.75
N LYS A 250 25.28 17.53 -6.56
CA LYS A 250 23.96 17.54 -7.24
C LYS A 250 24.05 17.88 -8.72
N ASP A 251 25.00 18.76 -9.07
CA ASP A 251 25.23 19.24 -10.43
C ASP A 251 26.28 18.41 -11.18
N PHE A 252 26.67 17.26 -10.62
CA PHE A 252 27.60 16.35 -11.28
C PHE A 252 26.96 15.81 -12.55
N ALA A 253 27.69 15.85 -13.67
CA ALA A 253 27.24 15.31 -14.94
C ALA A 253 27.74 13.87 -15.14
N ASN A 254 26.88 12.99 -15.64
CA ASN A 254 27.29 11.64 -16.02
C ASN A 254 28.16 11.64 -17.30
N VAL A 255 28.57 10.46 -17.79
CA VAL A 255 29.37 10.32 -19.02
C VAL A 255 28.68 10.92 -20.25
N LYS A 256 27.35 11.04 -20.24
CA LYS A 256 26.56 11.67 -21.32
C LYS A 256 26.43 13.19 -21.16
N GLY A 257 27.05 13.79 -20.14
CA GLY A 257 26.96 15.21 -19.86
C GLY A 257 25.63 15.66 -19.24
N GLN A 258 24.78 14.73 -18.78
CA GLN A 258 23.47 15.05 -18.21
C GLN A 258 23.55 15.17 -16.70
N ILE A 259 22.85 16.16 -16.13
CA ILE A 259 22.65 16.29 -14.69
C ILE A 259 21.47 15.42 -14.26
N ALA A 260 21.49 14.90 -13.03
CA ALA A 260 20.43 14.04 -12.52
C ALA A 260 19.02 14.65 -12.60
N ARG A 261 18.87 15.98 -12.40
CA ARG A 261 17.55 16.62 -12.51
C ARG A 261 17.02 16.65 -13.94
N GLU A 262 17.88 16.92 -14.91
CA GLU A 262 17.53 16.92 -16.33
C GLU A 262 17.17 15.49 -16.79
N LEU A 263 17.91 14.50 -16.28
CA LEU A 263 17.62 13.10 -16.52
C LEU A 263 16.24 12.72 -15.95
N PHE A 264 15.89 13.18 -14.75
CA PHE A 264 14.56 12.92 -14.16
C PHE A 264 13.45 13.48 -15.04
N THR A 265 13.55 14.76 -15.42
CA THR A 265 12.53 15.43 -16.25
C THR A 265 12.36 14.75 -17.61
N SER A 266 13.46 14.35 -18.25
CA SER A 266 13.38 13.67 -19.56
C SER A 266 12.80 12.25 -19.47
N ASP A 267 13.22 11.46 -18.48
CA ASP A 267 12.80 10.06 -18.34
C ASP A 267 11.36 9.91 -17.79
N HIS A 268 10.85 10.93 -17.08
CA HIS A 268 9.49 10.94 -16.50
C HIS A 268 8.47 11.75 -17.31
N ALA A 269 8.84 12.30 -18.47
CA ALA A 269 7.95 13.17 -19.27
C ALA A 269 6.61 12.48 -19.65
N ASP A 270 6.66 11.22 -20.09
CA ASP A 270 5.45 10.44 -20.42
C ASP A 270 4.61 10.12 -19.18
N LEU A 271 5.26 9.83 -18.05
CA LEU A 271 4.55 9.57 -16.79
C LEU A 271 3.86 10.84 -16.25
N LEU A 272 4.50 12.00 -16.40
CA LEU A 272 3.94 13.29 -16.03
C LEU A 272 2.66 13.58 -16.84
N LEU A 273 2.68 13.37 -18.16
CA LEU A 273 1.53 13.53 -19.03
C LEU A 273 0.38 12.56 -18.65
N LYS A 274 0.69 11.28 -18.45
CA LYS A 274 -0.30 10.29 -17.99
C LYS A 274 -0.86 10.63 -16.61
N GLY A 275 -0.03 11.16 -15.72
CA GLY A 275 -0.44 11.63 -14.39
C GLY A 275 -1.40 12.81 -14.48
N GLU A 276 -1.12 13.76 -15.37
CA GLU A 276 -2.00 14.89 -15.65
C GLU A 276 -3.35 14.42 -16.20
N GLU A 277 -3.35 13.57 -17.23
CA GLU A 277 -4.57 13.01 -17.82
C GLU A 277 -5.41 12.25 -16.80
N TRP A 278 -4.78 11.37 -16.01
CA TRP A 278 -5.46 10.60 -14.97
C TRP A 278 -6.17 11.51 -13.97
N MET A 279 -5.51 12.60 -13.55
CA MET A 279 -6.06 13.47 -12.54
C MET A 279 -7.13 14.42 -13.10
N LYS A 280 -6.98 14.89 -14.35
CA LYS A 280 -8.04 15.64 -15.06
C LYS A 280 -9.28 14.78 -15.30
N ALA A 281 -9.11 13.52 -15.70
CA ALA A 281 -10.21 12.59 -15.90
C ALA A 281 -10.96 12.35 -14.58
N THR A 282 -10.22 12.06 -13.51
CA THR A 282 -10.79 11.85 -12.17
C THR A 282 -11.54 13.09 -11.68
N ALA A 283 -10.92 14.27 -11.77
CA ALA A 283 -11.55 15.54 -11.38
C ALA A 283 -12.81 15.84 -12.18
N THR A 284 -12.81 15.57 -13.48
CA THR A 284 -13.99 15.77 -14.36
C THR A 284 -15.12 14.85 -13.93
N SER A 285 -14.87 13.55 -13.77
CA SER A 285 -15.89 12.59 -13.33
C SER A 285 -16.47 12.96 -11.96
N CYS A 286 -15.64 13.33 -10.99
CA CYS A 286 -16.12 13.72 -9.67
C CYS A 286 -16.84 15.08 -9.67
N THR A 287 -16.45 16.02 -10.54
CA THR A 287 -17.16 17.29 -10.73
C THR A 287 -18.59 17.07 -11.21
N VAL A 288 -18.79 16.15 -12.17
CA VAL A 288 -20.14 15.81 -12.65
C VAL A 288 -21.00 15.24 -11.52
N VAL A 289 -20.46 14.29 -10.74
CA VAL A 289 -21.17 13.72 -9.58
C VAL A 289 -21.51 14.81 -8.56
N GLY A 290 -20.54 15.68 -8.22
CA GLY A 290 -20.76 16.79 -7.29
C GLY A 290 -21.84 17.76 -7.78
N ALA A 291 -21.79 18.16 -9.06
CA ALA A 291 -22.79 19.04 -9.67
C ALA A 291 -24.20 18.44 -9.61
N LEU A 292 -24.35 17.15 -9.90
CA LEU A 292 -25.63 16.44 -9.77
C LEU A 292 -26.17 16.49 -8.34
N ILE A 293 -25.31 16.24 -7.34
CA ILE A 293 -25.73 16.31 -5.93
C ILE A 293 -26.15 17.73 -5.56
N ILE A 294 -25.40 18.77 -6.00
CA ILE A 294 -25.78 20.17 -5.77
C ILE A 294 -27.18 20.43 -6.32
N THR A 295 -27.47 20.02 -7.57
CA THR A 295 -28.78 20.22 -8.19
C THR A 295 -29.89 19.49 -7.41
N ILE A 296 -29.69 18.21 -7.07
CA ILE A 296 -30.72 17.41 -6.37
C ILE A 296 -31.02 17.98 -4.99
N MET A 297 -29.98 18.32 -4.20
CA MET A 297 -30.15 18.88 -2.86
C MET A 297 -30.73 20.30 -2.91
N PHE A 298 -30.26 21.15 -3.83
CA PHE A 298 -30.83 22.48 -4.02
C PHE A 298 -32.33 22.40 -4.35
N THR A 299 -32.75 21.48 -5.23
CA THR A 299 -34.17 21.25 -5.49
C THR A 299 -34.88 20.75 -4.23
N ALA A 300 -34.33 19.77 -3.51
CA ALA A 300 -34.93 19.21 -2.30
C ALA A 300 -35.16 20.26 -1.19
N ALA A 301 -34.28 21.26 -1.06
CA ALA A 301 -34.44 22.37 -0.13
C ALA A 301 -35.72 23.20 -0.39
N PHE A 302 -36.13 23.35 -1.65
CA PHE A 302 -37.31 24.12 -2.07
C PHE A 302 -38.53 23.26 -2.43
N THR A 303 -38.34 21.95 -2.56
CA THR A 303 -39.44 20.99 -2.78
C THR A 303 -39.51 20.05 -1.58
N VAL A 304 -39.75 20.64 -0.40
CA VAL A 304 -39.69 19.91 0.87
C VAL A 304 -40.73 18.78 0.94
N PRO A 305 -40.39 17.64 1.56
CA PRO A 305 -41.33 16.54 1.77
C PRO A 305 -42.57 17.02 2.54
N GLY A 306 -43.76 16.75 2.00
CA GLY A 306 -45.04 17.21 2.56
C GLY A 306 -45.53 18.58 2.07
N GLY A 307 -44.68 19.38 1.41
CA GLY A 307 -45.05 20.68 0.86
C GLY A 307 -45.23 21.79 1.90
N TYR A 308 -45.93 22.85 1.49
CA TYR A 308 -46.06 24.12 2.23
C TYR A 308 -47.50 24.39 2.63
N VAL A 309 -47.66 25.08 3.77
CA VAL A 309 -48.95 25.62 4.20
C VAL A 309 -49.30 26.81 3.29
N GLN A 310 -50.43 26.73 2.57
CA GLN A 310 -50.81 27.68 1.50
C GLN A 310 -50.84 29.15 1.94
N GLU A 311 -51.22 29.44 3.19
CA GLU A 311 -51.38 30.82 3.67
C GLU A 311 -50.08 31.45 4.21
N SER A 312 -49.15 30.63 4.72
CA SER A 312 -47.96 31.12 5.42
C SER A 312 -46.65 30.83 4.70
N GLY A 313 -46.65 29.90 3.75
CA GLY A 313 -45.44 29.45 3.04
C GLY A 313 -44.49 28.62 3.90
N TYR A 314 -44.84 28.28 5.14
CA TYR A 314 -44.00 27.42 5.99
C TYR A 314 -44.17 25.94 5.63
N PRO A 315 -43.09 25.12 5.74
CA PRO A 315 -43.18 23.68 5.59
C PRO A 315 -44.18 23.06 6.57
N ILE A 316 -45.03 22.14 6.10
CA ILE A 316 -46.08 21.49 6.92
C ILE A 316 -45.49 20.75 8.12
N PHE A 317 -44.30 20.16 7.96
CA PHE A 317 -43.65 19.34 8.98
C PHE A 317 -42.55 20.07 9.75
N LYS A 318 -42.54 21.41 9.76
CA LYS A 318 -41.47 22.23 10.39
C LYS A 318 -41.15 21.85 11.85
N ASP A 319 -42.14 21.39 12.60
CA ASP A 319 -42.02 21.08 14.03
C ASP A 319 -41.63 19.60 14.30
N LYS A 320 -41.53 18.75 13.25
CA LYS A 320 -41.08 17.36 13.40
C LYS A 320 -39.55 17.30 13.40
N GLU A 321 -38.96 16.53 14.32
CA GLU A 321 -37.50 16.32 14.38
C GLU A 321 -36.91 15.79 13.06
N SER A 322 -37.65 14.90 12.36
CA SER A 322 -37.23 14.38 11.05
C SER A 322 -37.07 15.49 10.00
N PHE A 323 -37.85 16.57 10.08
CA PHE A 323 -37.72 17.73 9.19
C PHE A 323 -36.45 18.53 9.49
N THR A 324 -36.11 18.71 10.76
CA THR A 324 -34.84 19.34 11.16
C THR A 324 -33.64 18.53 10.64
N VAL A 325 -33.67 17.20 10.79
CA VAL A 325 -32.61 16.32 10.24
C VAL A 325 -32.54 16.43 8.72
N PHE A 326 -33.68 16.46 8.03
CA PHE A 326 -33.77 16.63 6.58
C PHE A 326 -33.07 17.92 6.12
N ILE A 327 -33.49 19.08 6.62
CA ILE A 327 -33.00 20.38 6.11
C ILE A 327 -31.53 20.63 6.47
N VAL A 328 -31.07 20.18 7.65
CA VAL A 328 -29.67 20.32 8.06
C VAL A 328 -28.77 19.40 7.23
N SER A 329 -29.18 18.14 7.02
CA SER A 329 -28.39 17.20 6.22
C SER A 329 -28.33 17.61 4.75
N ASP A 330 -29.43 18.16 4.21
CA ASP A 330 -29.50 18.72 2.87
C ASP A 330 -28.50 19.87 2.68
N ALA A 331 -28.52 20.86 3.58
CA ALA A 331 -27.59 21.98 3.55
C ALA A 331 -26.12 21.52 3.63
N ILE A 332 -25.82 20.57 4.54
CA ILE A 332 -24.47 20.00 4.65
C ILE A 332 -24.06 19.29 3.36
N SER A 333 -24.96 18.50 2.76
CA SER A 333 -24.71 17.83 1.49
C SER A 333 -24.38 18.82 0.37
N LEU A 334 -25.18 19.89 0.25
CA LEU A 334 -25.02 20.92 -0.77
C LEU A 334 -23.69 21.67 -0.62
N PHE A 335 -23.39 22.19 0.58
CA PHE A 335 -22.14 22.94 0.80
C PHE A 335 -20.90 22.05 0.66
N SER A 336 -20.96 20.81 1.14
CA SER A 336 -19.86 19.85 0.98
C SER A 336 -19.64 19.50 -0.49
N SER A 337 -20.71 19.29 -1.26
CA SER A 337 -20.59 19.03 -2.71
C SER A 337 -20.06 20.25 -3.48
N SER A 338 -20.52 21.45 -3.15
CA SER A 338 -20.02 22.70 -3.73
C SER A 338 -18.52 22.89 -3.47
N THR A 339 -18.08 22.65 -2.24
CA THR A 339 -16.65 22.65 -1.87
C THR A 339 -15.87 21.63 -2.71
N SER A 340 -16.41 20.42 -2.87
CA SER A 340 -15.79 19.37 -3.68
C SER A 340 -15.60 19.79 -5.14
N VAL A 341 -16.64 20.36 -5.76
CA VAL A 341 -16.60 20.87 -7.15
C VAL A 341 -15.56 21.97 -7.31
N LEU A 342 -15.45 22.91 -6.36
CA LEU A 342 -14.42 23.95 -6.39
C LEU A 342 -13.00 23.37 -6.31
N MET A 343 -12.80 22.34 -5.48
CA MET A 343 -11.49 21.66 -5.40
C MET A 343 -11.13 20.94 -6.70
N PHE A 344 -12.08 20.25 -7.33
CA PHE A 344 -11.86 19.59 -8.62
C PHE A 344 -11.66 20.58 -9.77
N LEU A 345 -12.37 21.71 -9.78
CA LEU A 345 -12.09 22.82 -10.70
C LEU A 345 -10.66 23.36 -10.48
N GLY A 346 -10.23 23.44 -9.22
CA GLY A 346 -8.86 23.80 -8.86
C GLY A 346 -7.81 22.80 -9.34
N ILE A 347 -8.17 21.52 -9.57
CA ILE A 347 -7.31 20.52 -10.21
C ILE A 347 -7.26 20.75 -11.72
N LEU A 348 -8.41 20.98 -12.36
CA LEU A 348 -8.50 21.21 -13.81
C LEU A 348 -7.72 22.46 -14.27
N THR A 349 -7.64 23.48 -13.42
CA THR A 349 -6.96 24.76 -13.69
C THR A 349 -5.51 24.82 -13.20
N SER A 350 -4.96 23.72 -12.65
CA SER A 350 -3.57 23.67 -12.18
C SER A 350 -2.55 23.66 -13.33
N ARG A 351 -1.30 24.04 -13.05
CA ARG A 351 -0.21 24.08 -14.04
C ARG A 351 0.44 22.73 -14.33
N TYR A 352 0.26 21.74 -13.44
CA TYR A 352 0.85 20.39 -13.56
C TYR A 352 2.38 20.39 -13.68
N ALA A 353 3.07 21.29 -12.97
CA ALA A 353 4.51 21.16 -12.83
C ALA A 353 4.85 19.88 -12.03
N GLU A 354 5.99 19.25 -12.28
CA GLU A 354 6.42 18.03 -11.56
C GLU A 354 6.27 18.18 -10.04
N GLU A 355 6.72 19.31 -9.50
CA GLU A 355 6.66 19.63 -8.07
C GLU A 355 5.23 19.72 -7.51
N ASP A 356 4.24 20.05 -8.34
CA ASP A 356 2.85 20.11 -7.93
C ASP A 356 2.31 18.72 -7.52
N PHE A 357 2.87 17.64 -8.08
CA PHE A 357 2.49 16.24 -7.77
C PHE A 357 2.90 15.80 -6.36
N LEU A 358 3.82 16.49 -5.70
CA LEU A 358 4.24 16.11 -4.35
C LEU A 358 3.15 16.34 -3.31
N LYS A 359 2.49 17.49 -3.37
CA LYS A 359 1.59 17.94 -2.31
C LYS A 359 0.39 18.73 -2.80
N SER A 360 0.60 19.72 -3.68
CA SER A 360 -0.46 20.63 -4.13
C SER A 360 -1.63 19.87 -4.74
N LEU A 361 -1.34 19.04 -5.75
CA LEU A 361 -2.32 18.27 -6.49
C LEU A 361 -2.98 17.16 -5.66
N PRO A 362 -2.23 16.28 -4.97
CA PRO A 362 -2.80 15.30 -4.04
C PRO A 362 -3.67 15.92 -2.95
N THR A 363 -3.30 17.08 -2.40
CA THR A 363 -4.09 17.75 -1.35
C THR A 363 -5.44 18.22 -1.89
N LYS A 364 -5.47 18.80 -3.09
CA LYS A 364 -6.74 19.17 -3.74
C LYS A 364 -7.62 17.95 -3.97
N LEU A 365 -7.03 16.84 -4.42
CA LEU A 365 -7.72 15.57 -4.64
C LEU A 365 -8.29 14.98 -3.34
N ILE A 366 -7.50 14.98 -2.25
CA ILE A 366 -7.95 14.51 -0.92
C ILE A 366 -9.14 15.34 -0.43
N ILE A 367 -9.05 16.67 -0.45
CA ILE A 367 -10.13 17.54 0.03
C ILE A 367 -11.38 17.35 -0.85
N GLY A 368 -11.23 17.31 -2.18
CA GLY A 368 -12.32 17.08 -3.11
C GLY A 368 -13.04 15.75 -2.86
N LEU A 369 -12.31 14.64 -2.80
CA LEU A 369 -12.87 13.31 -2.54
C LEU A 369 -13.49 13.19 -1.14
N SER A 370 -12.86 13.76 -0.11
CA SER A 370 -13.37 13.70 1.27
C SER A 370 -14.70 14.45 1.41
N THR A 371 -14.79 15.65 0.83
CA THR A 371 -16.02 16.46 0.84
C THR A 371 -17.11 15.85 -0.04
N LEU A 372 -16.76 15.21 -1.16
CA LEU A 372 -17.72 14.46 -1.97
C LEU A 372 -18.27 13.25 -1.20
N PHE A 373 -17.39 12.51 -0.53
CA PHE A 373 -17.78 11.37 0.29
C PHE A 373 -18.77 11.78 1.38
N PHE A 374 -18.45 12.86 2.11
CA PHE A 374 -19.32 13.40 3.13
C PHE A 374 -20.68 13.85 2.57
N SER A 375 -20.68 14.48 1.40
CA SER A 375 -21.91 14.88 0.69
C SER A 375 -22.80 13.69 0.30
N ILE A 376 -22.22 12.61 -0.23
CA ILE A 376 -23.00 11.40 -0.59
C ILE A 376 -23.63 10.76 0.66
N ALA A 377 -22.89 10.73 1.77
CA ALA A 377 -23.40 10.19 3.03
C ALA A 377 -24.56 11.02 3.57
N THR A 378 -24.42 12.36 3.61
CA THR A 378 -25.47 13.25 4.11
C THR A 378 -26.67 13.31 3.16
N MET A 379 -26.48 13.26 1.84
CA MET A 379 -27.56 13.08 0.86
C MET A 379 -28.41 11.84 1.17
N MET A 380 -27.77 10.72 1.53
CA MET A 380 -28.51 9.51 1.88
C MET A 380 -29.29 9.66 3.20
N VAL A 381 -28.73 10.39 4.18
CA VAL A 381 -29.45 10.76 5.41
C VAL A 381 -30.65 11.63 5.09
N THR A 382 -30.50 12.63 4.22
CA THR A 382 -31.59 13.49 3.74
C THR A 382 -32.70 12.67 3.09
N PHE A 383 -32.35 11.71 2.23
CA PHE A 383 -33.32 10.82 1.60
C PHE A 383 -34.08 9.96 2.63
N CYS A 384 -33.37 9.36 3.59
CA CYS A 384 -34.00 8.60 4.68
C CYS A 384 -34.94 9.48 5.53
N ALA A 385 -34.51 10.70 5.86
CA ALA A 385 -35.35 11.65 6.61
C ALA A 385 -36.60 12.06 5.82
N ALA A 386 -36.48 12.28 4.51
CA ALA A 386 -37.62 12.55 3.64
C ALA A 386 -38.63 11.40 3.62
N LEU A 387 -38.16 10.15 3.54
CA LEU A 387 -39.03 8.97 3.60
C LEU A 387 -39.74 8.84 4.95
N MET A 388 -39.06 9.12 6.07
CA MET A 388 -39.67 9.15 7.40
C MET A 388 -40.83 10.14 7.48
N ILE A 389 -40.67 11.32 6.86
CA ILE A 389 -41.70 12.36 6.82
C ILE A 389 -42.90 11.91 5.99
N ILE A 390 -42.67 11.28 4.83
CA ILE A 390 -43.74 10.88 3.89
C ILE A 390 -44.54 9.67 4.39
N VAL A 391 -43.87 8.68 5.01
CA VAL A 391 -44.46 7.37 5.33
C VAL A 391 -45.15 7.32 6.72
N ASP A 392 -45.05 8.41 7.49
CA ASP A 392 -45.72 8.69 8.77
C ASP A 392 -46.03 7.45 9.64
N GLY A 393 -45.01 6.91 10.29
CA GLY A 393 -45.17 5.89 11.35
C GLY A 393 -45.19 4.43 10.91
N LYS A 394 -45.18 4.10 9.60
CA LYS A 394 -45.09 2.70 9.13
C LYS A 394 -43.65 2.17 9.13
N LEU A 395 -43.08 1.97 10.31
CA LEU A 395 -41.69 1.49 10.51
C LEU A 395 -41.38 0.18 9.77
N GLN A 396 -42.37 -0.70 9.58
CA GLN A 396 -42.21 -1.95 8.84
C GLN A 396 -41.81 -1.75 7.36
N ILE A 397 -42.16 -0.62 6.75
CA ILE A 397 -41.79 -0.27 5.36
C ILE A 397 -40.48 0.52 5.32
N ILE A 398 -40.27 1.38 6.31
CA ILE A 398 -39.10 2.27 6.39
C ILE A 398 -37.82 1.46 6.61
N ILE A 399 -37.81 0.54 7.57
CA ILE A 399 -36.63 -0.25 7.93
C ILE A 399 -36.01 -0.98 6.71
N PRO A 400 -36.77 -1.74 5.89
CA PRO A 400 -36.18 -2.39 4.72
C PRO A 400 -35.69 -1.40 3.66
N ILE A 401 -36.36 -0.25 3.47
CA ILE A 401 -35.92 0.76 2.50
C ILE A 401 -34.60 1.42 2.94
N VAL A 402 -34.47 1.77 4.22
CA VAL A 402 -33.22 2.32 4.79
C VAL A 402 -32.08 1.32 4.66
N LEU A 403 -32.32 0.04 4.95
CA LEU A 403 -31.32 -1.01 4.80
C LEU A 403 -30.83 -1.13 3.35
N VAL A 404 -31.73 -1.07 2.37
CA VAL A 404 -31.36 -1.07 0.94
C VAL A 404 -30.61 0.21 0.56
N ALA A 405 -31.02 1.36 1.08
CA ALA A 405 -30.37 2.65 0.84
C ALA A 405 -28.94 2.74 1.41
N CYS A 406 -28.64 1.99 2.49
CA CYS A 406 -27.28 1.88 3.01
C CYS A 406 -26.33 1.09 2.10
N ILE A 407 -26.84 0.20 1.24
CA ILE A 407 -26.00 -0.66 0.40
C ILE A 407 -25.08 0.18 -0.51
N PRO A 408 -25.56 1.12 -1.35
CA PRO A 408 -24.68 1.94 -2.18
C PRO A 408 -23.63 2.73 -1.39
N VAL A 409 -23.98 3.27 -0.20
CA VAL A 409 -23.05 4.02 0.64
C VAL A 409 -21.93 3.12 1.18
N THR A 410 -22.27 1.93 1.65
CA THR A 410 -21.29 0.96 2.15
C THR A 410 -20.36 0.46 1.04
N PHE A 411 -20.89 0.20 -0.16
CA PHE A 411 -20.09 -0.14 -1.33
C PHE A 411 -19.15 0.99 -1.74
N PHE A 412 -19.65 2.23 -1.78
CA PHE A 412 -18.84 3.40 -2.10
C PHE A 412 -17.70 3.61 -1.09
N MET A 413 -18.01 3.48 0.21
CA MET A 413 -17.01 3.47 1.28
C MET A 413 -15.94 2.42 1.06
N MET A 414 -16.35 1.16 0.84
CA MET A 414 -15.42 0.05 0.68
C MET A 414 -14.48 0.22 -0.51
N LEU A 415 -14.95 0.81 -1.61
CA LEU A 415 -14.18 0.97 -2.85
C LEU A 415 -13.29 2.22 -2.85
N GLN A 416 -13.78 3.36 -2.36
CA GLN A 416 -13.08 4.64 -2.45
C GLN A 416 -12.19 4.96 -1.24
N PHE A 417 -12.55 4.45 -0.06
CA PHE A 417 -11.79 4.71 1.16
C PHE A 417 -10.33 4.21 1.08
N PRO A 418 -10.03 3.01 0.55
CA PRO A 418 -8.64 2.57 0.40
C PRO A 418 -7.79 3.52 -0.45
N LEU A 419 -8.35 4.04 -1.55
CA LEU A 419 -7.67 5.00 -2.42
C LEU A 419 -7.40 6.31 -1.67
N LEU A 420 -8.38 6.83 -0.93
CA LEU A 420 -8.21 8.07 -0.16
C LEU A 420 -7.13 7.92 0.91
N VAL A 421 -7.11 6.78 1.62
CA VAL A 421 -6.06 6.44 2.59
C VAL A 421 -4.70 6.34 1.91
N GLU A 422 -4.60 5.68 0.75
CA GLU A 422 -3.35 5.57 -0.02
C GLU A 422 -2.79 6.95 -0.39
N ILE A 423 -3.62 7.84 -0.94
CA ILE A 423 -3.20 9.21 -1.32
C ILE A 423 -2.78 10.01 -0.08
N PHE A 424 -3.54 9.90 1.02
CA PHE A 424 -3.23 10.60 2.27
C PHE A 424 -1.91 10.14 2.88
N VAL A 425 -1.71 8.83 3.00
CA VAL A 425 -0.46 8.25 3.55
C VAL A 425 0.71 8.53 2.62
N SER A 426 0.54 8.47 1.30
CA SER A 426 1.57 8.87 0.34
C SER A 426 1.99 10.33 0.52
N THR A 427 1.03 11.24 0.74
CA THR A 427 1.29 12.69 0.78
C THR A 427 1.78 13.19 2.14
N TYR A 428 1.24 12.68 3.24
CA TYR A 428 1.46 13.16 4.61
C TYR A 428 2.09 12.14 5.54
N GLY A 429 2.28 10.90 5.08
CA GLY A 429 2.89 9.84 5.85
C GLY A 429 4.38 10.07 6.11
N PRO A 430 5.01 9.12 6.84
CA PRO A 430 6.45 9.16 7.04
C PRO A 430 7.19 9.06 5.70
N GLY A 431 8.38 9.68 5.63
CA GLY A 431 9.26 9.59 4.46
C GLY A 431 9.60 8.15 4.09
N ILE A 432 10.07 7.96 2.85
CA ILE A 432 10.26 6.62 2.26
C ILE A 432 11.27 5.78 3.04
N PHE A 433 12.33 6.40 3.52
CA PHE A 433 13.40 5.72 4.24
C PHE A 433 13.19 5.76 5.74
N ASN A 434 13.50 4.64 6.40
CA ASN A 434 13.55 4.59 7.85
C ASN A 434 14.86 5.23 8.36
N LYS A 435 14.84 6.56 8.54
CA LYS A 435 16.00 7.35 9.01
C LYS A 435 16.40 7.07 10.45
N LYS A 436 15.55 6.39 11.24
CA LYS A 436 15.79 6.06 12.65
C LYS A 436 16.41 4.67 12.86
N LEU A 437 16.82 4.01 11.77
CA LEU A 437 17.42 2.68 11.86
C LEU A 437 18.71 2.73 12.68
N LYS A 438 18.77 1.93 13.76
CA LYS A 438 19.99 1.75 14.57
C LYS A 438 21.04 0.97 13.79
N ARG A 439 22.28 0.99 14.28
CA ARG A 439 23.37 0.15 13.78
C ARG A 439 22.94 -1.32 13.74
N TRP A 440 23.22 -1.98 12.63
CA TRP A 440 22.64 -3.27 12.27
C TRP A 440 23.70 -4.34 11.92
N TYR A 441 24.98 -3.98 11.98
CA TYR A 441 26.13 -4.85 11.73
C TYR A 441 27.26 -4.55 12.73
#